data_AF-A0A932HH75-F1
#
_entry.id   AF-A0A932HH75-F1
#
_cell.length_a   1.000
_cell.length_b   1.000
_cell.length_c   1.000
_cell.angle_alpha   90.00
_cell.angle_beta   90.00
_cell.angle_gamma   90.00
#
_symmetry.space_group_name_H-M   'P 1'
#
loop_
_entity.id
_entity.type
_entity.pdbx_description
1 polymer ?
#
loop_
_entity_poly.entity_id
_entity_poly.type
_entity_poly.pdbx_seq_one_letter_code
_entity_poly.pdbx_strand_id
1 'polypeptide(L)'
;WVNRILAPYLNEAGRLLEEGVSMEALDAAMVRFGFPVGPITLLDEVGLDVAEKSSHVLHDAFGDRLAPMDGIQRLGESGRLGRKNGRGFYRYEGGKRRGPDPEVANLVAARSAREVAPEDVEARMVYAMLNEAARAVDEKVVRSPRDGDIGAVFGIGYPAFRGGPLRYVDALGPAQVVERLEHLERSYGPRFAAAPALRRMAESGARFHAAR
;
A
#
# COMPACT_ATOMS: atom_id res chain seq x y z
N TRP A 1 -12.03 -0.52 -7.65
CA TRP A 1 -11.47 -1.56 -6.77
C TRP A 1 -9.95 -1.52 -6.74
N VAL A 2 -9.26 -1.94 -7.80
CA VAL A 2 -7.78 -2.08 -7.90
C VAL A 2 -7.03 -0.85 -7.37
N ASN A 3 -7.19 0.32 -7.99
CA ASN A 3 -6.48 1.54 -7.56
C ASN A 3 -6.84 1.98 -6.14
N ARG A 4 -8.09 1.77 -5.72
CA ARG A 4 -8.57 2.15 -4.38
C ARG A 4 -7.85 1.35 -3.29
N ILE A 5 -7.70 0.04 -3.46
CA ILE A 5 -7.02 -0.80 -2.46
C ILE A 5 -5.49 -0.67 -2.55
N LEU A 6 -4.95 -0.29 -3.71
CA LEU A 6 -3.52 -0.08 -3.90
C LEU A 6 -3.02 1.22 -3.26
N ALA A 7 -3.82 2.28 -3.29
CA ALA A 7 -3.44 3.59 -2.76
C ALA A 7 -2.96 3.58 -1.30
N PRO A 8 -3.66 2.98 -0.31
CA PRO A 8 -3.16 2.98 1.06
C PRO A 8 -1.83 2.22 1.22
N TYR A 9 -1.59 1.19 0.40
CA TYR A 9 -0.32 0.48 0.35
C TYR A 9 0.82 1.37 -0.14
N LEU A 10 0.60 2.12 -1.23
CA LEU A 10 1.58 3.06 -1.77
C LEU A 10 1.79 4.27 -0.84
N ASN A 11 0.73 4.77 -0.21
CA ASN A 11 0.82 5.87 0.75
C ASN A 11 1.64 5.45 1.98
N GLU A 12 1.49 4.22 2.49
CA GLU A 12 2.35 3.74 3.58
C GLU A 12 3.80 3.52 3.14
N ALA A 13 4.05 3.05 1.92
CA ALA A 13 5.42 2.98 1.39
C ALA A 13 6.07 4.38 1.37
N GLY A 14 5.33 5.39 0.89
CA GLY A 14 5.77 6.78 0.90
C GLY A 14 6.05 7.33 2.31
N ARG A 15 5.16 7.08 3.27
CA ARG A 15 5.36 7.50 4.67
C ARG A 15 6.54 6.81 5.33
N LEU A 16 6.73 5.52 5.06
CA LEU A 16 7.90 4.79 5.57
C LEU A 16 9.21 5.38 5.02
N LEU A 17 9.23 5.87 3.78
CA LEU A 17 10.37 6.63 3.26
C LEU A 17 10.57 7.95 4.02
N GLU A 18 9.50 8.70 4.29
CA GLU A 18 9.54 9.95 5.07
C GLU A 18 9.98 9.72 6.54
N GLU A 19 9.81 8.50 7.05
CA GLU A 19 10.27 8.08 8.37
C GLU A 19 11.71 7.53 8.36
N GLY A 20 12.33 7.40 7.18
CA GLY A 20 13.74 7.03 7.01
C GLY A 20 14.00 5.57 6.64
N VAL A 21 12.96 4.77 6.36
CA VAL A 21 13.14 3.41 5.83
C VAL A 21 13.68 3.50 4.40
N SER A 22 14.72 2.75 4.06
CA SER A 22 15.31 2.82 2.72
C SER A 22 14.38 2.26 1.65
N MET A 23 14.47 2.82 0.44
CA MET A 23 13.70 2.36 -0.73
C MET A 23 13.91 0.87 -1.00
N GLU A 24 15.16 0.40 -0.92
CA GLU A 24 15.51 -1.00 -1.10
C GLU A 24 14.92 -1.90 -0.02
N ALA A 25 14.86 -1.45 1.24
CA ALA A 25 14.26 -2.23 2.32
C ALA A 25 12.74 -2.41 2.09
N LEU A 26 12.05 -1.36 1.64
CA LEU A 26 10.63 -1.42 1.29
C LEU A 26 10.37 -2.37 0.12
N ASP A 27 11.15 -2.22 -0.96
CA ASP A 27 11.06 -3.10 -2.13
C ASP A 27 11.34 -4.56 -1.77
N ALA A 28 12.41 -4.82 -1.02
CA ALA A 28 12.77 -6.16 -0.58
C ALA A 28 11.70 -6.76 0.34
N ALA A 29 11.11 -5.98 1.24
CA ALA A 29 10.04 -6.45 2.11
C ALA A 29 8.83 -6.94 1.31
N MET A 30 8.38 -6.18 0.32
CA MET A 30 7.19 -6.56 -0.45
C MET A 30 7.44 -7.67 -1.46
N VAL A 31 8.67 -7.75 -2.00
CA VAL A 31 9.07 -8.92 -2.79
C VAL A 31 9.12 -10.19 -1.94
N ARG A 32 9.67 -10.14 -0.72
CA ARG A 32 9.62 -11.28 0.22
C ARG A 32 8.19 -11.66 0.60
N PHE A 33 7.31 -10.68 0.79
CA PHE A 33 5.89 -10.94 1.06
C PHE A 33 5.24 -11.72 -0.10
N GLY A 34 5.71 -11.47 -1.33
CA GLY A 34 5.40 -12.25 -2.53
C GLY A 34 4.98 -11.41 -3.73
N PHE A 35 5.04 -10.07 -3.66
CA PHE A 35 4.72 -9.23 -4.82
C PHE A 35 5.80 -9.37 -5.90
N PRO A 36 5.43 -9.25 -7.19
CA PRO A 36 6.40 -9.36 -8.30
C PRO A 36 7.41 -8.21 -8.31
N VAL A 37 7.00 -7.03 -7.85
CA VAL A 37 7.81 -5.82 -7.73
C VAL A 37 7.51 -5.12 -6.41
N GLY A 38 8.50 -4.42 -5.87
CA GLY A 38 8.35 -3.61 -4.67
C GLY A 38 7.56 -2.31 -4.92
N PRO A 39 7.06 -1.65 -3.86
CA PRO A 39 6.20 -0.46 -3.98
C PRO A 39 6.91 0.73 -4.61
N ILE A 40 8.21 0.92 -4.35
CA ILE A 40 8.96 2.06 -4.87
C ILE A 40 9.25 1.85 -6.35
N THR A 41 9.68 0.63 -6.71
CA THR A 41 9.82 0.26 -8.13
C THR A 41 8.49 0.37 -8.87
N LEU A 42 7.37 -0.03 -8.26
CA LEU A 42 6.03 0.10 -8.85
C LEU A 42 5.65 1.56 -9.13
N LEU A 43 5.93 2.48 -8.19
CA LEU A 43 5.70 3.91 -8.38
C LEU A 43 6.48 4.46 -9.57
N ASP A 44 7.73 4.03 -9.76
CA ASP A 44 8.55 4.43 -10.91
C ASP A 44 8.04 3.82 -12.23
N GLU A 45 7.43 2.64 -12.21
CA GLU A 45 6.84 2.04 -13.41
C GLU A 45 5.54 2.74 -13.83
N VAL A 46 4.71 3.15 -12.87
CA VAL A 46 3.49 3.93 -13.11
C VAL A 46 3.82 5.38 -13.53
N GLY A 47 4.82 5.98 -12.88
CA GLY A 47 5.23 7.37 -13.03
C GLY A 47 4.70 8.26 -11.91
N LEU A 48 5.57 9.12 -11.38
CA LEU A 48 5.26 9.94 -10.19
C LEU A 48 4.24 11.04 -10.48
N ASP A 49 4.16 11.51 -11.72
CA ASP A 49 3.13 12.43 -12.20
C ASP A 49 1.73 11.81 -12.19
N VAL A 50 1.63 10.51 -12.47
CA VAL A 50 0.37 9.78 -12.43
C VAL A 50 0.02 9.42 -10.99
N ALA A 51 1.01 9.04 -10.18
CA ALA A 51 0.83 8.75 -8.77
C ALA A 51 0.31 9.97 -7.99
N GLU A 52 0.88 11.16 -8.23
CA GLU A 52 0.44 12.42 -7.63
C GLU A 52 -1.03 12.72 -7.96
N LYS A 53 -1.40 12.78 -9.24
CA LYS A 53 -2.79 13.03 -9.67
C LYS A 53 -3.76 12.00 -9.10
N SER A 54 -3.40 10.73 -9.16
CA SER A 54 -4.25 9.64 -8.66
C SER A 54 -4.44 9.74 -7.15
N SER A 55 -3.42 10.18 -6.42
CA SER A 55 -3.50 10.35 -4.97
C SER A 55 -4.47 11.46 -4.57
N HIS A 56 -4.50 12.58 -5.30
CA HIS A 56 -5.46 13.65 -5.07
C HIS A 56 -6.90 13.19 -5.36
N VAL A 57 -7.13 12.53 -6.49
CA VAL A 57 -8.47 11.99 -6.82
C VAL A 57 -8.99 11.03 -5.74
N LEU A 58 -8.12 10.19 -5.19
CA LEU A 58 -8.51 9.24 -4.15
C LEU A 58 -8.66 9.90 -2.78
N HIS A 59 -7.85 10.91 -2.46
CA HIS A 59 -8.01 11.69 -1.24
C HIS A 59 -9.33 12.48 -1.25
N ASP A 60 -9.65 13.15 -2.37
CA ASP A 60 -10.92 13.88 -2.53
C ASP A 60 -12.13 12.96 -2.37
N ALA A 61 -12.05 11.73 -2.89
CA ALA A 61 -13.15 10.77 -2.83
C ALA A 61 -13.32 10.08 -1.48
N PHE A 62 -12.23 9.85 -0.73
CA PHE A 62 -12.24 8.96 0.45
C PHE A 62 -11.73 9.61 1.75
N GLY A 63 -11.28 10.86 1.68
CA GLY A 63 -10.80 11.64 2.82
C GLY A 63 -9.49 11.13 3.41
N ASP A 64 -9.19 11.58 4.62
CA ASP A 64 -7.87 11.49 5.25
C ASP A 64 -7.31 10.07 5.42
N ARG A 65 -8.18 9.04 5.40
CA ARG A 65 -7.73 7.65 5.41
C ARG A 65 -6.90 7.27 4.17
N LEU A 66 -7.14 7.94 3.04
CA LEU A 66 -6.37 7.80 1.80
C LEU A 66 -5.54 9.06 1.49
N ALA A 67 -5.27 9.91 2.49
CA ALA A 67 -4.35 11.03 2.31
C ALA A 67 -3.01 10.52 1.76
N PRO A 68 -2.37 11.23 0.83
CA PRO A 68 -1.06 10.86 0.32
C PRO A 68 0.05 11.06 1.37
N MET A 69 1.27 10.68 0.98
CA MET A 69 2.50 11.14 1.65
C MET A 69 2.72 12.63 1.39
N ASP A 70 3.42 13.33 2.28
CA ASP A 70 3.62 14.79 2.16
C ASP A 70 4.52 15.16 0.96
N GLY A 71 5.46 14.29 0.60
CA GLY A 71 6.36 14.48 -0.54
C GLY A 71 5.71 14.32 -1.92
N ILE A 72 4.45 13.86 -2.02
CA ILE A 72 3.88 13.44 -3.30
C ILE A 72 3.82 14.57 -4.34
N GLN A 73 3.43 15.77 -3.92
CA GLN A 73 3.29 16.92 -4.82
C GLN A 73 4.66 17.34 -5.37
N ARG A 74 5.66 17.43 -4.49
CA ARG A 74 7.06 17.74 -4.87
C ARG A 74 7.62 16.70 -5.83
N LEU A 75 7.30 15.43 -5.64
CA LEU A 75 7.71 14.36 -6.54
C LEU A 75 7.06 14.51 -7.92
N GLY A 76 5.75 14.74 -7.98
CA GLY A 76 5.00 14.93 -9.22
C GLY A 76 5.47 16.14 -10.03
N GLU A 77 5.84 17.23 -9.36
CA GLU A 77 6.29 18.48 -9.98
C GLU A 77 7.78 18.50 -10.37
N SER A 78 8.58 17.56 -9.86
CA SER A 78 10.04 17.54 -10.07
C SER A 78 10.50 17.13 -11.49
N GLY A 79 9.57 16.81 -12.40
CA GLY A 79 9.89 16.26 -13.72
C GLY A 79 10.43 14.82 -13.69
N ARG A 80 10.33 14.14 -12.53
CA ARG A 80 10.67 12.72 -12.36
C ARG A 80 9.49 11.87 -12.79
N LEU A 81 9.59 11.27 -13.96
CA LEU A 81 8.50 10.52 -14.56
C LEU A 81 8.66 9.01 -14.33
N GLY A 82 9.68 8.61 -13.58
CA GLY A 82 9.98 7.22 -13.30
C GLY A 82 10.75 6.56 -14.45
N ARG A 83 10.45 5.30 -14.71
CA ARG A 83 11.14 4.47 -15.71
C ARG A 83 11.03 5.04 -17.13
N LYS A 84 9.94 5.77 -17.45
CA LYS A 84 9.68 6.32 -18.79
C LYS A 84 10.67 7.42 -19.22
N ASN A 85 11.24 8.18 -18.29
CA ASN A 85 12.26 9.20 -18.59
C ASN A 85 13.62 8.93 -17.94
N GLY A 86 13.81 7.74 -17.37
CA GLY A 86 15.07 7.36 -16.73
C GLY A 86 15.25 7.85 -15.29
N ARG A 87 14.31 8.61 -14.74
CA ARG A 87 14.47 9.30 -13.45
C ARG A 87 13.19 9.26 -12.61
N GLY A 88 13.25 8.52 -11.51
CA GLY A 88 12.20 8.42 -10.50
C GLY A 88 12.78 8.47 -9.09
N PHE A 89 12.29 7.59 -8.22
CA PHE A 89 12.98 7.19 -6.99
C PHE A 89 14.32 6.52 -7.29
N TYR A 90 14.37 5.72 -8.35
CA TYR A 90 15.59 5.13 -8.89
C TYR A 90 16.02 5.82 -10.19
N ARG A 91 17.31 5.68 -10.52
CA ARG A 91 17.83 5.97 -11.87
C ARG A 91 17.71 4.75 -12.77
N TYR A 92 17.36 4.99 -14.03
CA TYR A 92 17.27 3.96 -15.06
C TYR A 92 18.09 4.34 -16.29
N GLU A 93 18.89 3.40 -16.77
CA GLU A 93 19.69 3.54 -17.99
C GLU A 93 19.44 2.35 -18.89
N GLY A 94 19.10 2.59 -20.17
CA GLY A 94 18.71 1.53 -21.09
C GLY A 94 17.55 0.67 -20.55
N GLY A 95 16.64 1.28 -19.77
CA GLY A 95 15.52 0.62 -19.13
C GLY A 95 15.85 -0.26 -17.92
N LYS A 96 17.11 -0.28 -17.46
CA LYS A 96 17.57 -1.05 -16.29
C LYS A 96 17.78 -0.15 -15.08
N ARG A 97 17.33 -0.60 -13.90
CA ARG A 97 17.54 0.08 -12.62
C ARG A 97 19.04 0.09 -12.28
N ARG A 98 19.59 1.27 -11.95
CA ARG A 98 21.01 1.46 -11.57
C ARG A 98 21.21 1.66 -10.07
N GLY A 99 20.22 2.20 -9.38
CA GLY A 99 20.27 2.48 -7.94
C GLY A 99 19.45 3.72 -7.59
N PRO A 100 19.38 4.08 -6.29
CA PRO A 100 18.67 5.27 -5.82
C PRO A 100 19.10 6.54 -6.54
N ASP A 101 18.16 7.43 -6.84
CA ASP A 101 18.47 8.78 -7.27
C ASP A 101 18.80 9.66 -6.03
N PRO A 102 20.03 10.17 -5.88
CA PRO A 102 20.43 10.93 -4.69
C PRO A 102 19.64 12.23 -4.52
N GLU A 103 19.09 12.78 -5.60
CA GLU A 103 18.31 14.01 -5.54
C GLU A 103 16.88 13.77 -5.04
N VAL A 104 16.37 12.51 -5.07
CA VAL A 104 15.02 12.20 -4.61
C VAL A 104 14.88 12.34 -3.09
N ALA A 105 15.98 12.16 -2.35
CA ALA A 105 16.01 12.32 -0.90
C ALA A 105 15.59 13.74 -0.46
N ASN A 106 15.85 14.76 -1.28
CA ASN A 106 15.45 16.14 -0.99
C ASN A 106 13.94 16.38 -1.20
N LEU A 107 13.28 15.53 -2.00
CA LEU A 107 11.85 15.63 -2.30
C LEU A 107 11.00 14.87 -1.27
N VAL A 108 11.56 13.79 -0.74
CA VAL A 108 10.98 12.99 0.34
C VAL A 108 11.55 13.50 1.67
N ALA A 109 11.16 14.71 2.07
CA ALA A 109 11.69 15.31 3.28
C ALA A 109 11.34 14.46 4.51
N ALA A 110 12.36 14.00 5.24
CA ALA A 110 12.16 13.26 6.48
C ALA A 110 11.51 14.17 7.53
N ARG A 111 10.23 13.97 7.83
CA ARG A 111 9.50 14.80 8.82
C ARG A 111 9.93 14.49 10.25
N SER A 112 10.33 13.26 10.49
CA SER A 112 10.87 12.78 11.75
C SER A 112 11.46 11.40 11.49
N ALA A 113 12.78 11.27 11.57
CA ALA A 113 13.39 9.94 11.62
C ALA A 113 12.78 9.22 12.83
N ARG A 114 11.95 8.22 12.56
CA ARG A 114 11.29 7.41 13.58
C ARG A 114 11.83 6.01 13.44
N GLU A 115 12.23 5.41 14.55
CA GLU A 115 12.55 3.99 14.55
C GLU A 115 11.25 3.22 14.30
N VAL A 116 11.14 2.63 13.11
CA VAL A 116 10.04 1.76 12.73
C VAL A 116 10.49 0.33 12.99
N ALA A 117 9.72 -0.40 13.78
CA ALA A 117 10.00 -1.80 14.04
C ALA A 117 10.02 -2.59 12.71
N PRO A 118 11.02 -3.47 12.46
CA PRO A 118 11.11 -4.19 11.19
C PRO A 118 9.83 -4.94 10.79
N GLU A 119 9.11 -5.49 11.76
CA GLU A 119 7.81 -6.16 11.59
C GLU A 119 6.68 -5.22 11.17
N ASP A 120 6.79 -3.93 11.48
CA ASP A 120 5.79 -2.92 11.14
C ASP A 120 5.97 -2.39 9.71
N VAL A 121 7.17 -2.46 9.14
CA VAL A 121 7.43 -2.04 7.76
C VAL A 121 6.52 -2.79 6.78
N GLU A 122 6.53 -4.12 6.85
CA GLU A 122 5.67 -4.96 6.01
C GLU A 122 4.20 -4.84 6.41
N ALA A 123 3.91 -4.85 7.71
CA ALA A 123 2.55 -4.83 8.20
C ALA A 123 1.81 -3.53 7.84
N ARG A 124 2.45 -2.37 7.91
CA ARG A 124 1.81 -1.09 7.55
C ARG A 124 1.31 -1.10 6.11
N MET A 125 2.15 -1.52 5.18
CA MET A 125 1.78 -1.59 3.76
C MET A 125 0.68 -2.61 3.50
N VAL A 126 0.84 -3.84 4.02
CA VAL A 126 -0.10 -4.93 3.76
C VAL A 126 -1.44 -4.67 4.46
N TYR A 127 -1.46 -4.38 5.76
CA TYR A 127 -2.70 -4.24 6.52
C TYR A 127 -3.50 -3.01 6.10
N ALA A 128 -2.86 -1.94 5.64
CA ALA A 128 -3.58 -0.80 5.06
C ALA A 128 -4.37 -1.20 3.79
N MET A 129 -3.76 -2.02 2.91
CA MET A 129 -4.45 -2.59 1.75
C MET A 129 -5.58 -3.54 2.14
N LEU A 130 -5.34 -4.44 3.10
CA LEU A 130 -6.37 -5.39 3.57
C LEU A 130 -7.58 -4.67 4.17
N ASN A 131 -7.32 -3.64 4.97
CA ASN A 131 -8.35 -2.82 5.58
C ASN A 131 -9.22 -2.13 4.52
N GLU A 132 -8.60 -1.55 3.49
CA GLU A 132 -9.32 -0.89 2.40
C GLU A 132 -10.08 -1.88 1.51
N ALA A 133 -9.52 -3.07 1.28
CA ALA A 133 -10.21 -4.15 0.57
C ALA A 133 -11.50 -4.55 1.31
N ALA A 134 -11.44 -4.73 2.63
CA ALA A 134 -12.61 -5.04 3.43
C ALA A 134 -13.69 -3.93 3.35
N ARG A 135 -13.29 -2.65 3.43
CA ARG A 135 -14.21 -1.51 3.26
C ARG A 135 -14.87 -1.51 1.89
N ALA A 136 -14.08 -1.70 0.83
CA ALA A 136 -14.59 -1.67 -0.52
C ALA A 136 -15.56 -2.84 -0.83
N VAL A 137 -15.41 -4.00 -0.17
CA VAL A 137 -16.41 -5.08 -0.25
C VAL A 137 -17.70 -4.70 0.48
N ASP A 138 -17.58 -4.15 1.68
CA ASP A 138 -18.75 -3.73 2.48
C ASP A 138 -19.57 -2.64 1.77
N GLU A 139 -18.86 -1.73 1.10
CA GLU A 139 -19.43 -0.68 0.25
C GLU A 139 -19.88 -1.19 -1.14
N LYS A 140 -19.84 -2.50 -1.39
CA LYS A 140 -20.29 -3.16 -2.62
C LYS A 140 -19.61 -2.66 -3.90
N VAL A 141 -18.35 -2.21 -3.80
CA VAL A 141 -17.53 -1.81 -4.96
C VAL A 141 -17.25 -2.99 -5.89
N VAL A 142 -17.16 -4.20 -5.32
CA VAL A 142 -17.09 -5.46 -6.05
C VAL A 142 -18.28 -6.33 -5.71
N ARG A 143 -18.71 -7.15 -6.67
CA ARG A 143 -19.91 -8.00 -6.53
C ARG A 143 -19.75 -9.10 -5.48
N SER A 144 -18.52 -9.59 -5.29
CA SER A 144 -18.23 -10.65 -4.33
C SER A 144 -16.75 -10.60 -3.90
N PRO A 145 -16.39 -11.20 -2.74
CA PRO A 145 -15.01 -11.34 -2.31
C PRO A 145 -14.12 -12.06 -3.34
N ARG A 146 -14.66 -13.10 -3.99
CA ARG A 146 -13.96 -13.82 -5.06
C ARG A 146 -13.57 -12.91 -6.21
N ASP A 147 -14.49 -12.08 -6.69
CA ASP A 147 -14.21 -11.14 -7.79
C ASP A 147 -13.16 -10.10 -7.35
N GLY A 148 -13.20 -9.65 -6.10
CA GLY A 148 -12.21 -8.76 -5.51
C GLY A 148 -10.81 -9.37 -5.44
N ASP A 149 -10.70 -10.63 -5.01
CA ASP A 149 -9.44 -11.37 -4.93
C ASP A 149 -8.83 -11.63 -6.30
N ILE A 150 -9.63 -12.10 -7.26
CA ILE A 150 -9.19 -12.30 -8.66
C ILE A 150 -8.72 -10.95 -9.24
N GLY A 151 -9.49 -9.89 -9.03
CA GLY A 151 -9.14 -8.54 -9.48
C GLY A 151 -7.84 -8.02 -8.86
N ALA A 152 -7.53 -8.36 -7.62
CA ALA A 152 -6.26 -7.99 -6.99
C ALA A 152 -5.09 -8.83 -7.53
N VAL A 153 -5.26 -10.15 -7.67
CA VAL A 153 -4.20 -11.03 -8.18
C VAL A 153 -3.80 -10.64 -9.60
N PHE A 154 -4.77 -10.44 -10.51
CA PHE A 154 -4.47 -10.07 -11.89
C PHE A 154 -4.24 -8.57 -12.12
N GLY A 155 -4.81 -7.72 -11.27
CA GLY A 155 -4.75 -6.27 -11.44
C GLY A 155 -3.52 -5.63 -10.80
N ILE A 156 -3.24 -5.94 -9.52
CA ILE A 156 -2.09 -5.38 -8.79
C ILE A 156 -0.93 -6.37 -8.65
N GLY A 157 -1.08 -7.61 -9.13
CA GLY A 157 -0.09 -8.66 -8.91
C GLY A 157 -0.05 -9.14 -7.45
N TYR A 158 -1.19 -9.13 -6.75
CA TYR A 158 -1.24 -9.64 -5.37
C TYR A 158 -0.75 -11.10 -5.33
N PRO A 159 0.03 -11.51 -4.31
CA PRO A 159 0.68 -12.83 -4.30
C PRO A 159 -0.34 -13.97 -4.47
N ALA A 160 -0.29 -14.66 -5.61
CA ALA A 160 -1.30 -15.66 -5.97
C ALA A 160 -1.36 -16.84 -4.98
N PHE A 161 -0.22 -17.23 -4.40
CA PHE A 161 -0.14 -18.27 -3.37
C PHE A 161 -0.81 -17.88 -2.03
N ARG A 162 -1.13 -16.59 -1.85
CA ARG A 162 -1.95 -16.08 -0.72
C ARG A 162 -3.43 -15.97 -1.06
N GLY A 163 -3.81 -16.21 -2.32
CA GLY A 163 -5.20 -16.28 -2.78
C GLY A 163 -5.92 -14.94 -3.01
N GLY A 164 -5.28 -13.81 -2.75
CA GLY A 164 -5.90 -12.47 -2.79
C GLY A 164 -6.01 -11.84 -1.39
N PRO A 165 -6.26 -10.52 -1.29
CA PRO A 165 -6.29 -9.81 -0.01
C PRO A 165 -7.38 -10.32 0.94
N LEU A 166 -8.58 -10.62 0.45
CA LEU A 166 -9.70 -11.05 1.29
C LEU A 166 -9.53 -12.51 1.73
N ARG A 167 -9.04 -13.36 0.82
CA ARG A 167 -8.62 -14.73 1.19
C ARG A 167 -7.48 -14.72 2.21
N TYR A 168 -6.56 -13.76 2.11
CA TYR A 168 -5.47 -13.62 3.08
C TYR A 168 -5.97 -13.13 4.43
N VAL A 169 -6.96 -12.22 4.49
CA VAL A 169 -7.66 -11.87 5.74
C VAL A 169 -8.27 -13.11 6.39
N ASP A 170 -8.93 -13.98 5.63
CA ASP A 170 -9.47 -15.23 6.18
C ASP A 170 -8.35 -16.15 6.69
N ALA A 171 -7.24 -16.26 5.97
CA ALA A 171 -6.11 -17.09 6.38
C ALA A 171 -5.47 -16.63 7.70
N LEU A 172 -5.36 -15.31 7.90
CA LEU A 172 -4.92 -14.71 9.17
C LEU A 172 -5.98 -14.86 10.27
N GLY A 173 -7.26 -14.72 9.90
CA GLY A 173 -8.36 -14.63 10.83
C GLY A 173 -8.75 -13.17 11.08
N PRO A 174 -10.03 -12.78 10.86
CA PRO A 174 -10.45 -11.39 11.00
C PRO A 174 -10.15 -10.75 12.36
N ALA A 175 -10.25 -11.52 13.46
CA ALA A 175 -9.90 -11.03 14.80
C ALA A 175 -8.42 -10.63 14.92
N GLN A 176 -7.49 -11.45 14.38
CA GLN A 176 -6.07 -11.13 14.36
C GLN A 176 -5.78 -9.90 13.48
N VAL A 177 -6.52 -9.76 12.38
CA VAL A 177 -6.39 -8.58 11.51
C VAL A 177 -6.83 -7.31 12.23
N VAL A 178 -7.94 -7.35 12.96
CA VAL A 178 -8.40 -6.21 13.79
C VAL A 178 -7.37 -5.88 14.86
N GLU A 179 -6.87 -6.87 15.60
CA GLU A 179 -5.86 -6.65 16.64
C GLU A 179 -4.60 -5.99 16.08
N ARG A 180 -4.10 -6.45 14.93
CA ARG A 180 -2.93 -5.86 14.28
C ARG A 180 -3.21 -4.43 13.79
N LEU A 181 -4.39 -4.17 13.24
CA LEU A 181 -4.79 -2.82 12.83
C LEU A 181 -4.90 -1.86 14.02
N GLU A 182 -5.43 -2.30 15.16
CA GLU A 182 -5.50 -1.50 16.38
C GLU A 182 -4.11 -1.22 16.97
N HIS A 183 -3.18 -2.17 16.89
CA HIS A 183 -1.78 -1.90 17.23
C HIS A 183 -1.19 -0.81 16.33
N LEU A 184 -1.35 -0.94 15.01
CA LEU A 184 -0.85 0.06 14.06
C LEU A 184 -1.54 1.43 14.25
N GLU A 185 -2.82 1.45 14.60
CA GLU A 185 -3.57 2.67 14.91
C GLU A 185 -2.98 3.40 16.12
N ARG A 186 -2.68 2.68 17.21
CA ARG A 186 -2.04 3.27 18.39
C ARG A 186 -0.64 3.81 18.09
N SER A 187 0.13 3.09 17.28
CA SER A 187 1.53 3.44 16.99
C SER A 187 1.65 4.56 15.95
N TYR A 188 0.79 4.57 14.93
CA TYR A 188 0.98 5.38 13.74
C TYR A 188 -0.21 6.30 13.42
N GLY A 189 -1.38 6.10 14.03
CA GLY A 189 -2.51 7.01 13.94
C GLY A 189 -3.77 6.45 13.25
N PRO A 190 -4.83 7.26 13.15
CA PRO A 190 -6.21 6.82 12.88
C PRO A 190 -6.44 6.23 11.49
N ARG A 191 -5.52 6.40 10.54
CA ARG A 191 -5.62 5.81 9.19
C ARG A 191 -5.64 4.27 9.22
N PHE A 192 -5.12 3.66 10.29
CA PHE A 192 -5.19 2.21 10.51
C PHE A 192 -6.47 1.75 11.21
N ALA A 193 -7.41 2.65 11.54
CA ALA A 193 -8.67 2.29 12.17
C ALA A 193 -9.36 1.16 11.40
N ALA A 194 -9.62 0.06 12.11
CA ALA A 194 -10.19 -1.14 11.51
C ALA A 194 -11.56 -0.87 10.88
N ALA A 195 -11.75 -1.38 9.66
CA ALA A 195 -12.99 -1.29 8.92
C ALA A 195 -14.17 -1.83 9.74
N PRO A 196 -15.36 -1.20 9.68
CA PRO A 196 -16.54 -1.73 10.35
C PRO A 196 -16.85 -3.19 9.98
N ALA A 197 -16.63 -3.57 8.72
CA ALA A 197 -16.77 -4.95 8.27
C ALA A 197 -15.85 -5.92 9.00
N LEU A 198 -14.57 -5.57 9.16
CA LEU A 198 -13.60 -6.41 9.88
C LEU A 198 -13.96 -6.57 11.35
N ARG A 199 -14.42 -5.49 12.01
CA ARG A 199 -14.89 -5.54 13.40
C ARG A 199 -16.09 -6.49 13.56
N ARG A 200 -17.11 -6.35 12.71
CA ARG A 200 -18.27 -7.27 12.72
C ARG A 200 -17.87 -8.72 12.47
N MET A 201 -16.91 -8.96 11.57
CA MET A 201 -16.40 -10.30 11.29
C MET A 201 -15.60 -10.87 12.46
N ALA A 202 -14.80 -10.05 13.14
CA ALA A 202 -14.06 -10.45 14.34
C ALA A 202 -15.01 -10.87 15.48
N GLU A 203 -16.12 -10.15 15.67
CA GLU A 203 -17.12 -10.46 16.70
C GLU A 203 -17.94 -11.72 16.38
N SER A 204 -18.33 -11.89 15.12
CA SER A 204 -19.20 -13.00 14.69
C SER A 204 -18.46 -14.28 14.29
N GLY A 205 -17.14 -14.23 14.13
CA GLY A 205 -16.34 -15.31 13.55
C GLY A 205 -16.58 -15.53 12.05
N ALA A 206 -17.28 -14.60 11.39
CA ALA A 206 -17.56 -14.67 9.96
C ALA A 206 -16.27 -14.54 9.12
N ARG A 207 -16.32 -15.06 7.89
CA ARG A 207 -15.22 -15.07 6.91
C ARG A 207 -15.72 -14.54 5.57
N PHE A 208 -14.83 -13.98 4.75
CA PHE A 208 -15.19 -13.53 3.41
C PHE A 208 -15.54 -14.70 2.50
N HIS A 209 -14.84 -15.81 2.67
CA HIS A 209 -15.05 -17.06 1.94
C HIS A 209 -15.62 -18.10 2.89
N ALA A 210 -16.66 -18.80 2.44
CA ALA A 210 -17.21 -19.94 3.17
C ALA A 210 -16.11 -21.00 3.40
N ALA A 211 -16.16 -21.66 4.57
CA ALA A 211 -15.36 -22.84 4.82
C ALA A 211 -15.72 -23.90 3.76
N ARG A 212 -14.70 -24.49 3.15
CA ARG A 212 -14.87 -25.68 2.30
C ARG A 212 -14.90 -26.91 3.18
#